data_AF-A0A929AMI3-F1
#
_entry.id   AF-A0A929AMI3-F1
#
_cell.length_a   1.000
_cell.length_b   1.000
_cell.length_c   1.000
_cell.angle_alpha   90.00
_cell.angle_beta   90.00
_cell.angle_gamma   90.00
#
_symmetry.space_group_name_H-M   'P 1'
#
loop_
_entity.id
_entity.type
_entity.pdbx_description
1 polymer ?
#
loop_
_entity_poly.entity_id
_entity_poly.type
_entity_poly.pdbx_seq_one_letter_code
_entity_poly.pdbx_strand_id
1 'polypeptide(L)'
;MTFVYAPSHRKTARQNVDYGQVHIGLTGKRRTDRTLTIKRRDGNPFFLHPTYLTYNVDLQGGMFVKLLPFRSGVDSQFVSAVADLIRRNLDALSPIFALTHISHSSAEQFVHIRNAFTDEEVGYNGIRLLSPLYYFPLDINRGLANLILAFIALYPLLDSLFSIAEGEPHKLYKMLKKFKRWYRSEGKKYVQKLDSDYESSELTDLPELDSYSFVRPGRWWSVLARDKWKCCSCGRSAKDGITLHVDHIKPRSLGGTDDMKNLQTLCLKCNIGKSNKDSTDLR
;
A
#
# COMPACT_ATOMS: atom_id res chain seq x y z
N MET A 1 5.52 17.29 12.56
CA MET A 1 6.33 16.62 13.61
C MET A 1 6.25 15.12 13.35
N THR A 2 7.31 14.49 12.82
CA THR A 2 7.31 13.05 12.55
C THR A 2 7.70 12.33 13.82
N PHE A 3 6.73 11.82 14.56
CA PHE A 3 7.01 11.00 15.73
C PHE A 3 7.40 9.59 15.27
N VAL A 4 8.57 9.13 15.70
CA VAL A 4 8.97 7.74 15.52
C VAL A 4 8.51 6.99 16.78
N TYR A 5 7.36 6.33 16.69
CA TYR A 5 6.87 5.44 17.74
C TYR A 5 7.23 4.00 17.38
N ALA A 6 7.69 3.23 18.37
CA ALA A 6 7.70 1.78 18.26
C ALA A 6 6.28 1.27 18.54
N PRO A 7 5.57 0.66 17.57
CA PRO A 7 4.22 0.17 17.82
C PRO A 7 4.24 -0.95 18.85
N SER A 8 3.58 -0.74 20.00
CA SER A 8 3.30 -1.79 20.99
C SER A 8 1.96 -2.44 20.63
N HIS A 9 1.99 -3.50 19.84
CA HIS A 9 0.83 -4.29 19.39
C HIS A 9 0.25 -5.22 20.48
N ARG A 10 0.52 -4.95 21.76
CA ARG A 10 0.08 -5.77 22.90
C ARG A 10 -1.24 -5.24 23.47
N LYS A 11 -2.13 -6.14 23.90
CA LYS A 11 -3.38 -5.81 24.64
C LYS A 11 -3.15 -4.93 25.88
N THR A 12 -1.92 -4.88 26.39
CA THR A 12 -1.50 -4.09 27.55
C THR A 12 -0.77 -2.79 27.17
N ALA A 13 -0.91 -2.31 25.92
CA ALA A 13 -0.30 -1.05 25.51
C ALA A 13 -0.82 0.11 26.35
N ARG A 14 0.08 0.97 26.83
CA ARG A 14 -0.26 2.15 27.66
C ARG A 14 -1.19 3.14 26.95
N GLN A 15 -1.22 3.11 25.62
CA GLN A 15 -2.07 3.95 24.77
C GLN A 15 -2.35 3.23 23.46
N ASN A 16 -3.63 3.18 23.08
CA ASN A 16 -4.04 2.97 21.69
C ASN A 16 -4.16 4.35 21.07
N VAL A 17 -3.35 4.63 20.05
CA VAL A 17 -3.37 5.90 19.32
C VAL A 17 -3.80 5.58 17.90
N ASP A 18 -4.81 6.30 17.40
CA ASP A 18 -5.17 6.26 15.99
C ASP A 18 -4.08 6.97 15.20
N TYR A 19 -3.33 6.20 14.42
CA TYR A 19 -2.28 6.73 13.54
C TYR A 19 -2.85 6.90 12.14
N GLY A 20 -2.74 8.11 11.59
CA GLY A 20 -3.16 8.37 10.22
C GLY A 20 -2.22 7.77 9.16
N GLN A 21 -0.96 7.52 9.50
CA GLN A 21 0.00 6.82 8.65
C GLN A 21 0.88 5.95 9.51
N VAL A 22 1.19 4.74 9.03
CA VAL A 22 2.10 3.82 9.72
C VAL A 22 3.32 3.57 8.83
N HIS A 23 4.51 3.74 9.39
CA HIS A 23 5.78 3.43 8.71
C HIS A 23 6.51 2.34 9.50
N ILE A 24 6.77 1.20 8.87
CA ILE A 24 7.50 0.08 9.48
C ILE A 24 8.68 -0.24 8.59
N GLY A 25 9.90 -0.13 9.10
CA GLY A 25 11.06 -0.44 8.27
C GLY A 25 12.40 -0.15 8.89
N LEU A 26 13.38 -0.05 8.00
CA LEU A 26 14.79 0.11 8.35
C LEU A 26 15.19 1.57 8.16
N THR A 27 15.59 2.17 9.27
CA THR A 27 16.41 3.36 9.30
C THR A 27 17.75 2.93 9.91
N GLY A 28 18.86 3.36 9.32
CA GLY A 28 20.18 2.82 9.64
C GLY A 28 20.46 2.88 11.14
N LYS A 29 21.21 1.91 11.66
CA LYS A 29 21.65 1.95 13.05
C LYS A 29 22.84 2.91 13.14
N ARG A 30 22.66 4.03 13.83
CA ARG A 30 23.76 4.97 14.08
C ARG A 30 24.88 4.28 14.86
N ARG A 31 26.10 4.43 14.37
CA ARG A 31 27.31 4.07 15.10
C ARG A 31 27.79 5.26 15.91
N THR A 32 27.78 5.13 17.24
CA THR A 32 28.10 6.22 18.18
C THR A 32 29.60 6.45 18.33
N ASP A 33 30.42 5.49 17.89
CA ASP A 33 31.87 5.50 17.94
C ASP A 33 32.53 6.37 16.85
N ARG A 34 31.73 7.01 15.99
CA ARG A 34 32.24 7.81 14.87
C ARG A 34 31.35 8.98 14.49
N THR A 35 31.97 9.98 13.89
CA THR A 35 31.32 11.20 13.40
C THR A 35 30.69 10.94 12.04
N LEU A 36 29.53 11.52 11.80
CA LEU A 36 28.88 11.46 10.49
C LEU A 36 29.57 12.40 9.50
N THR A 37 29.72 11.92 8.27
CA THR A 37 30.25 12.72 7.16
C THR A 37 29.22 13.73 6.68
N ILE A 38 27.94 13.35 6.69
CA ILE A 38 26.85 14.23 6.29
C ILE A 38 26.54 15.24 7.39
N LYS A 39 26.42 16.49 6.96
CA LYS A 39 25.95 17.59 7.78
C LYS A 39 24.60 18.07 7.28
N ARG A 40 23.93 18.83 8.15
CA ARG A 40 22.79 19.64 7.77
C ARG A 40 23.26 20.83 6.93
N ARG A 41 22.32 21.48 6.25
CA ARG A 41 22.58 22.71 5.48
C ARG A 41 23.22 23.83 6.29
N ASP A 42 23.03 23.85 7.61
CA ASP A 42 23.62 24.81 8.56
C ASP A 42 25.03 24.40 9.06
N GLY A 43 25.58 23.30 8.56
CA GLY A 43 26.89 22.77 8.96
C GLY A 43 26.87 21.89 10.21
N ASN A 44 25.74 21.76 10.91
CA ASN A 44 25.63 20.89 12.09
C ASN A 44 25.51 19.41 11.69
N PRO A 45 26.03 18.46 12.48
CA PRO A 45 25.87 17.04 12.20
C PRO A 45 24.39 16.60 12.11
N PHE A 46 24.06 15.72 11.17
CA PHE A 46 22.70 15.23 11.02
C PHE A 46 22.43 14.03 11.96
N PHE A 47 21.62 14.19 13.01
CA PHE A 47 21.52 13.19 14.10
C PHE A 47 20.86 11.82 13.77
N LEU A 48 20.10 11.71 12.67
CA LEU A 48 19.44 10.47 12.24
C LEU A 48 20.08 9.94 10.95
N HIS A 49 19.78 8.72 10.52
CA HIS A 49 20.18 8.35 9.16
C HIS A 49 19.40 9.18 8.12
N PRO A 50 20.07 9.72 7.08
CA PRO A 50 19.48 10.64 6.11
C PRO A 50 18.49 9.96 5.15
N THR A 51 18.32 8.64 5.27
CA THR A 51 17.55 7.78 4.37
C THR A 51 16.84 6.70 5.19
N TYR A 52 15.77 6.13 4.63
CA TYR A 52 15.06 5.00 5.22
C TYR A 52 14.26 4.23 4.16
N LEU A 53 14.08 2.94 4.41
CA LEU A 53 13.26 2.02 3.61
C LEU A 53 12.13 1.50 4.49
N THR A 54 10.88 1.74 4.11
CA THR A 54 9.72 1.39 4.93
C THR A 54 8.62 0.74 4.11
N TYR A 55 7.90 -0.17 4.75
CA TYR A 55 6.50 -0.41 4.46
C TYR A 55 5.67 0.75 5.02
N ASN A 56 4.70 1.21 4.25
CA ASN A 56 3.85 2.34 4.57
C ASN A 56 2.41 1.86 4.47
N VAL A 57 1.60 2.17 5.47
CA VAL A 57 0.15 1.97 5.43
C VAL A 57 -0.51 3.34 5.48
N ASP A 58 -1.36 3.62 4.50
CA ASP A 58 -2.13 4.85 4.44
C ASP A 58 -3.52 4.72 5.09
N LEU A 59 -4.23 5.84 5.16
CA LEU A 59 -5.57 5.95 5.74
C LEU A 59 -6.63 5.10 5.04
N GLN A 60 -6.41 4.72 3.78
CA GLN A 60 -7.34 3.94 2.98
C GLN A 60 -7.08 2.43 3.09
N GLY A 61 -6.10 2.02 3.92
CA GLY A 61 -5.68 0.63 4.02
C GLY A 61 -4.83 0.18 2.83
N GLY A 62 -4.25 1.12 2.09
CA GLY A 62 -3.24 0.83 1.08
C GLY A 62 -1.87 0.64 1.73
N MET A 63 -1.12 -0.37 1.26
CA MET A 63 0.23 -0.66 1.70
C MET A 63 1.22 -0.63 0.53
N PHE A 64 2.36 0.03 0.74
CA PHE A 64 3.42 0.14 -0.26
C PHE A 64 4.81 0.23 0.38
N VAL A 65 5.83 -0.18 -0.36
CA VAL A 65 7.23 0.01 0.00
C VAL A 65 7.72 1.34 -0.52
N LYS A 66 8.49 2.06 0.31
CA LYS A 66 9.11 3.34 -0.03
C LYS A 66 10.55 3.36 0.44
N LEU A 67 11.48 3.63 -0.48
CA LEU A 67 12.80 4.14 -0.14
C LEU A 67 12.75 5.66 -0.26
N LEU A 68 13.07 6.36 0.83
CA LEU A 68 13.38 7.79 0.78
C LEU A 68 14.90 7.96 0.70
N PRO A 69 15.48 8.39 -0.44
CA PRO A 69 16.91 8.57 -0.60
C PRO A 69 17.46 9.70 0.28
N PHE A 70 16.68 10.76 0.48
CA PHE A 70 17.08 11.96 1.23
C PHE A 70 15.97 12.46 2.16
N ARG A 71 16.29 12.65 3.44
CA ARG A 71 15.47 13.40 4.40
C ARG A 71 15.64 14.90 4.19
N SER A 72 14.66 15.68 4.63
CA SER A 72 14.76 17.14 4.68
C SER A 72 15.99 17.58 5.47
N GLY A 73 16.71 18.57 4.95
CA GLY A 73 17.80 19.24 5.68
C GLY A 73 19.17 18.59 5.55
N VAL A 74 19.36 17.62 4.65
CA VAL A 74 20.71 17.12 4.28
C VAL A 74 21.45 18.11 3.37
N ASP A 75 22.77 18.06 3.37
CA ASP A 75 23.63 18.84 2.48
C ASP A 75 23.59 18.35 1.02
N SER A 76 24.01 19.22 0.08
CA SER A 76 24.04 18.92 -1.35
C SER A 76 25.14 17.94 -1.75
N GLN A 77 26.20 17.82 -0.95
CA GLN A 77 27.29 16.87 -1.23
C GLN A 77 26.78 15.43 -1.12
N PHE A 78 25.98 15.14 -0.09
CA PHE A 78 25.33 13.85 0.06
C PHE A 78 24.37 13.57 -1.10
N VAL A 79 23.52 14.53 -1.46
CA VAL A 79 22.55 14.38 -2.54
C VAL A 79 23.25 14.07 -3.86
N SER A 80 24.29 14.83 -4.19
CA SER A 80 25.12 14.59 -5.36
C SER A 80 25.77 13.20 -5.35
N ALA A 81 26.33 12.76 -4.22
CA ALA A 81 26.95 11.44 -4.10
C ALA A 81 25.95 10.29 -4.36
N VAL A 82 24.71 10.43 -3.90
CA VAL A 82 23.65 9.45 -4.16
C VAL A 82 23.15 9.50 -5.59
N ALA A 83 22.96 10.69 -6.16
CA ALA A 83 22.59 10.86 -7.56
C ALA A 83 23.64 10.21 -8.48
N ASP A 84 24.92 10.42 -8.17
CA ASP A 84 26.06 9.78 -8.85
C ASP A 84 26.04 8.26 -8.70
N LEU A 85 25.80 7.75 -7.49
CA LEU A 85 25.69 6.32 -7.24
C LEU A 85 24.64 5.68 -8.15
N ILE A 86 23.43 6.25 -8.19
CA ILE A 86 22.32 5.73 -8.98
C ILE A 86 22.62 5.85 -10.46
N ARG A 87 23.07 7.02 -10.92
CA ARG A 87 23.41 7.29 -12.32
C ARG A 87 24.43 6.31 -12.86
N ARG A 88 25.52 6.06 -12.13
CA ARG A 88 26.61 5.16 -12.54
C ARG A 88 26.23 3.68 -12.52
N ASN A 89 25.19 3.32 -11.77
CA ASN A 89 24.76 1.92 -11.62
C ASN A 89 23.41 1.65 -12.26
N LEU A 90 22.90 2.58 -13.07
CA LEU A 90 21.54 2.52 -13.56
C LEU A 90 21.28 1.28 -14.44
N ASP A 91 22.26 0.89 -15.27
CA ASP A 91 22.11 -0.31 -16.12
C ASP A 91 21.97 -1.60 -15.30
N ALA A 92 22.53 -1.63 -14.08
CA ALA A 92 22.36 -2.75 -13.16
C ALA A 92 21.07 -2.67 -12.34
N LEU A 93 20.58 -1.45 -12.07
CA LEU A 93 19.40 -1.17 -11.25
C LEU A 93 18.10 -1.23 -12.06
N SER A 94 18.06 -0.66 -13.27
CA SER A 94 16.86 -0.55 -14.09
C SER A 94 16.16 -1.89 -14.33
N PRO A 95 16.86 -3.00 -14.66
CA PRO A 95 16.21 -4.29 -14.82
C PRO A 95 15.60 -4.80 -13.51
N ILE A 96 16.20 -4.48 -12.37
CA ILE A 96 15.69 -4.86 -11.05
C ILE A 96 14.45 -4.03 -10.74
N PHE A 97 14.49 -2.72 -10.98
CA PHE A 97 13.35 -1.84 -10.77
C PHE A 97 12.16 -2.23 -11.65
N ALA A 98 12.40 -2.52 -12.93
CA ALA A 98 11.37 -3.00 -13.84
C ALA A 98 10.76 -4.32 -13.36
N LEU A 99 11.60 -5.29 -12.99
CA LEU A 99 11.20 -6.61 -12.50
C LEU A 99 10.35 -6.53 -11.22
N THR A 100 10.58 -5.54 -10.36
CA THR A 100 9.88 -5.39 -9.08
C THR A 100 8.92 -4.21 -9.06
N HIS A 101 8.58 -3.67 -10.24
CA HIS A 101 7.65 -2.55 -10.42
C HIS A 101 7.97 -1.32 -9.56
N ILE A 102 9.27 -1.03 -9.35
CA ILE A 102 9.70 0.15 -8.61
C ILE A 102 9.64 1.36 -9.55
N SER A 103 8.87 2.36 -9.15
CA SER A 103 8.80 3.67 -9.80
C SER A 103 9.46 4.75 -8.93
N HIS A 104 9.64 5.96 -9.48
CA HIS A 104 9.99 7.13 -8.68
C HIS A 104 8.86 8.15 -8.65
N SER A 105 8.79 8.96 -7.58
CA SER A 105 7.69 9.92 -7.37
C SER A 105 7.64 11.08 -8.36
N SER A 106 8.74 11.39 -9.06
CA SER A 106 8.76 12.43 -10.12
C SER A 106 8.12 11.97 -11.44
N ALA A 107 7.28 10.93 -11.43
CA ALA A 107 6.60 10.39 -12.61
C ALA A 107 5.62 11.40 -13.24
N GLU A 108 5.00 12.28 -12.43
CA GLU A 108 4.10 13.34 -12.93
C GLU A 108 4.81 14.35 -13.83
N GLN A 109 6.14 14.47 -13.69
CA GLN A 109 6.99 15.32 -14.52
C GLN A 109 7.66 14.54 -15.67
N PHE A 110 7.40 13.23 -15.77
CA PHE A 110 8.01 12.31 -16.75
C PHE A 110 9.54 12.38 -16.82
N VAL A 111 10.19 12.65 -15.69
CA VAL A 111 11.64 12.77 -15.61
C VAL A 111 12.27 11.38 -15.64
N HIS A 112 13.25 11.15 -16.51
CA HIS A 112 14.00 9.90 -16.50
C HIS A 112 14.76 9.74 -15.17
N ILE A 113 14.72 8.56 -14.55
CA ILE A 113 15.31 8.28 -13.22
C ILE A 113 16.78 8.72 -13.07
N ARG A 114 17.56 8.70 -14.17
CA ARG A 114 18.95 9.20 -14.23
C ARG A 114 19.10 10.66 -13.79
N ASN A 115 18.06 11.46 -14.00
CA ASN A 115 18.02 12.89 -13.79
C ASN A 115 17.10 13.29 -12.62
N ALA A 116 16.42 12.32 -12.01
CA ALA A 116 15.37 12.59 -11.04
C ALA A 116 15.90 12.92 -9.62
N PHE A 117 17.19 12.68 -9.35
CA PHE A 117 17.81 12.93 -8.05
C PHE A 117 18.58 14.25 -8.07
N THR A 118 17.97 15.32 -7.57
CA THR A 118 18.53 16.68 -7.52
C THR A 118 18.41 17.28 -6.11
N ASP A 119 19.12 18.38 -5.84
CA ASP A 119 19.06 19.11 -4.56
C ASP A 119 17.68 19.72 -4.27
N GLU A 120 16.90 20.00 -5.33
CA GLU A 120 15.53 20.51 -5.27
C GLU A 120 14.55 19.42 -4.80
N GLU A 121 14.90 18.14 -5.03
CA GLU A 121 14.13 16.95 -4.68
C GLU A 121 14.41 16.46 -3.24
N VAL A 122 14.79 17.37 -2.34
CA VAL A 122 15.04 17.08 -0.92
C VAL A 122 13.85 17.51 -0.06
N GLY A 123 13.32 16.59 0.76
CA GLY A 123 12.34 16.90 1.80
C GLY A 123 10.98 16.27 1.57
N TYR A 124 9.91 16.95 2.00
CA TYR A 124 8.56 16.36 2.05
C TYR A 124 8.04 15.94 0.67
N ASN A 125 8.32 16.75 -0.36
CA ASN A 125 7.98 16.47 -1.76
C ASN A 125 9.15 15.84 -2.53
N GLY A 126 10.21 15.42 -1.85
CA GLY A 126 11.40 14.91 -2.49
C GLY A 126 11.21 13.55 -3.14
N ILE A 127 12.10 13.24 -4.08
CA ILE A 127 12.13 11.98 -4.81
C ILE A 127 12.08 10.77 -3.87
N ARG A 128 11.22 9.81 -4.22
CA ARG A 128 11.05 8.52 -3.54
C ARG A 128 11.13 7.43 -4.58
N LEU A 129 11.63 6.26 -4.19
CA LEU A 129 11.40 5.03 -4.94
C LEU A 129 10.26 4.26 -4.27
N LEU A 130 9.27 3.86 -5.06
CA LEU A 130 7.98 3.35 -4.59
C LEU A 130 7.69 2.02 -5.27
N SER A 131 7.20 1.04 -4.50
CA SER A 131 6.49 -0.10 -5.09
C SER A 131 5.07 0.30 -5.50
N PRO A 132 4.33 -0.57 -6.20
CA PRO A 132 2.90 -0.42 -6.35
C PRO A 132 2.19 -0.44 -4.98
N LEU A 133 0.98 0.11 -4.97
CA LEU A 133 0.08 0.15 -3.82
C LEU A 133 -0.83 -1.08 -3.83
N TYR A 134 -0.90 -1.79 -2.70
CA TYR A 134 -1.79 -2.95 -2.52
C TYR A 134 -2.70 -2.75 -1.32
N TYR A 135 -3.99 -3.05 -1.47
CA TYR A 135 -4.99 -2.84 -0.42
C TYR A 135 -5.22 -4.10 0.41
N PHE A 136 -5.55 -3.92 1.70
CA PHE A 136 -6.02 -5.03 2.54
C PHE A 136 -7.32 -5.66 2.01
N PRO A 137 -7.54 -6.97 2.25
CA PRO A 137 -6.65 -7.89 2.96
C PRO A 137 -5.44 -8.32 2.11
N LEU A 138 -4.26 -8.30 2.72
CA LEU A 138 -3.01 -8.72 2.10
C LEU A 138 -2.69 -10.16 2.51
N ASP A 139 -2.31 -10.97 1.53
CA ASP A 139 -1.71 -12.27 1.74
C ASP A 139 -0.60 -12.50 0.72
N ILE A 140 0.09 -13.64 0.82
CA ILE A 140 1.27 -13.93 -0.01
C ILE A 140 0.97 -13.91 -1.51
N ASN A 141 -0.27 -14.19 -1.93
CA ASN A 141 -0.71 -14.09 -3.32
C ASN A 141 -1.33 -12.71 -3.58
N ARG A 142 -2.01 -12.11 -2.59
CA ARG A 142 -2.60 -10.76 -2.69
C ARG A 142 -1.63 -9.65 -2.33
N GLY A 143 -0.60 -9.46 -3.14
CA GLY A 143 0.29 -8.31 -3.08
C GLY A 143 1.40 -8.35 -2.02
N LEU A 144 1.29 -9.16 -0.96
CA LEU A 144 2.34 -9.22 0.08
C LEU A 144 3.67 -9.74 -0.49
N ALA A 145 3.64 -10.71 -1.43
CA ALA A 145 4.85 -11.16 -2.12
C ALA A 145 5.55 -10.01 -2.86
N ASN A 146 4.79 -9.13 -3.50
CA ASN A 146 5.32 -7.99 -4.26
C ASN A 146 5.94 -6.96 -3.32
N LEU A 147 5.28 -6.68 -2.21
CA LEU A 147 5.79 -5.81 -1.16
C LEU A 147 7.09 -6.37 -0.55
N ILE A 148 7.16 -7.67 -0.28
CA ILE A 148 8.39 -8.32 0.20
C ILE A 148 9.51 -8.19 -0.83
N LEU A 149 9.23 -8.52 -2.09
CA LEU A 149 10.21 -8.49 -3.16
C LEU A 149 10.75 -7.07 -3.40
N ALA A 150 9.87 -6.06 -3.44
CA ALA A 150 10.27 -4.66 -3.59
C ALA A 150 11.17 -4.19 -2.44
N PHE A 151 10.86 -4.57 -1.20
CA PHE A 151 11.71 -4.24 -0.06
C PHE A 151 13.11 -4.86 -0.17
N ILE A 152 13.18 -6.14 -0.53
CA ILE A 152 14.47 -6.83 -0.72
C ILE A 152 15.25 -6.21 -1.88
N ALA A 153 14.58 -5.81 -2.97
CA ALA A 153 15.21 -5.18 -4.13
C ALA A 153 15.77 -3.79 -3.86
N LEU A 154 15.12 -3.01 -2.97
CA LEU A 154 15.57 -1.67 -2.57
C LEU A 154 16.66 -1.68 -1.50
N TYR A 155 16.80 -2.77 -0.75
CA TYR A 155 17.76 -2.86 0.35
C TYR A 155 19.24 -2.62 -0.05
N PRO A 156 19.77 -3.16 -1.17
CA PRO A 156 21.12 -2.85 -1.64
C PRO A 156 21.41 -1.35 -1.81
N LEU A 157 20.40 -0.59 -2.25
CA LEU A 157 20.52 0.85 -2.39
C LEU A 157 20.55 1.47 -1.00
N LEU A 158 19.60 1.16 -0.12
CA LEU A 158 19.59 1.63 1.27
C LEU A 158 20.94 1.44 1.99
N ASP A 159 21.50 0.23 1.94
CA ASP A 159 22.81 -0.10 2.55
C ASP A 159 23.94 0.79 2.02
N SER A 160 23.89 1.08 0.72
CA SER A 160 24.86 1.96 0.06
C SER A 160 24.70 3.41 0.51
N LEU A 161 23.46 3.89 0.67
CA LEU A 161 23.18 5.24 1.16
C LEU A 161 23.63 5.41 2.62
N PHE A 162 23.47 4.38 3.48
CA PHE A 162 24.03 4.40 4.83
C PHE A 162 25.56 4.43 4.82
N SER A 163 26.19 3.68 3.93
CA SER A 163 27.66 3.70 3.80
C SER A 163 28.14 5.10 3.42
N ILE A 164 27.54 5.73 2.40
CA ILE A 164 27.85 7.11 2.01
C ILE A 164 27.67 8.07 3.19
N ALA A 165 26.59 7.91 3.97
CA ALA A 165 26.31 8.76 5.11
C ALA A 165 27.35 8.70 6.24
N GLU A 166 27.93 7.53 6.41
CA GLU A 166 28.98 7.26 7.38
C GLU A 166 30.38 7.55 6.82
N GLY A 167 30.50 8.03 5.57
CA GLY A 167 31.79 8.27 4.90
C GLY A 167 32.51 6.99 4.46
N GLU A 168 31.78 5.89 4.38
CA GLU A 168 32.31 4.55 4.10
C GLU A 168 32.10 4.18 2.62
N PRO A 169 32.99 3.35 2.06
CA PRO A 169 32.80 2.81 0.72
C PRO A 169 31.55 1.92 0.67
N HIS A 170 30.61 2.27 -0.21
CA HIS A 170 29.41 1.48 -0.44
C HIS A 170 29.72 0.17 -1.17
N LYS A 171 28.84 -0.82 -1.00
CA LYS A 171 29.02 -2.18 -1.55
C LYS A 171 27.93 -2.57 -2.55
N LEU A 172 27.31 -1.58 -3.20
CA LEU A 172 26.16 -1.75 -4.09
C LEU A 172 26.31 -2.93 -5.04
N TYR A 173 27.35 -2.97 -5.87
CA TYR A 173 27.55 -4.05 -6.85
C TYR A 173 27.61 -5.44 -6.20
N LYS A 174 28.31 -5.57 -5.07
CA LYS A 174 28.38 -6.82 -4.29
C LYS A 174 26.99 -7.22 -3.78
N MET A 175 26.21 -6.26 -3.31
CA MET A 175 24.84 -6.48 -2.82
C MET A 175 23.88 -6.84 -3.96
N LEU A 176 23.95 -6.17 -5.11
CA LEU A 176 23.19 -6.52 -6.31
C LEU A 176 23.54 -7.93 -6.81
N LYS A 177 24.81 -8.36 -6.73
CA LYS A 177 25.20 -9.73 -7.06
C LYS A 177 24.65 -10.77 -6.07
N LYS A 178 24.51 -10.42 -4.79
CA LYS A 178 23.81 -11.26 -3.81
C LYS A 178 22.32 -11.35 -4.12
N PHE A 179 21.68 -10.20 -4.38
CA PHE A 179 20.28 -10.13 -4.79
C PHE A 179 20.03 -11.00 -6.02
N LYS A 180 20.82 -10.87 -7.10
CA LYS A 180 20.67 -11.68 -8.33
C LYS A 180 20.77 -13.19 -8.07
N ARG A 181 21.70 -13.63 -7.20
CA ARG A 181 21.82 -15.05 -6.81
C ARG A 181 20.63 -15.54 -6.00
N TRP A 182 20.23 -14.77 -4.99
CA TRP A 182 19.05 -15.07 -4.19
C TRP A 182 17.78 -15.09 -5.04
N TYR A 183 17.62 -14.12 -5.94
CA TYR A 183 16.47 -14.04 -6.83
C TYR A 183 16.34 -15.28 -7.72
N ARG A 184 17.46 -15.73 -8.31
CA ARG A 184 17.48 -16.93 -9.16
C ARG A 184 17.15 -18.23 -8.42
N SER A 185 17.49 -18.32 -7.14
CA SER A 185 17.30 -19.54 -6.33
C SER A 185 15.95 -19.55 -5.61
N GLU A 186 15.58 -18.45 -4.99
CA GLU A 186 14.37 -18.36 -4.15
C GLU A 186 13.43 -17.24 -4.58
N GLY A 187 13.95 -16.13 -5.11
CA GLY A 187 13.13 -14.94 -5.38
C GLY A 187 12.15 -15.08 -6.55
N LYS A 188 12.40 -15.99 -7.50
CA LYS A 188 11.48 -16.25 -8.63
C LYS A 188 10.07 -16.62 -8.19
N LYS A 189 9.90 -17.29 -7.04
CA LYS A 189 8.58 -17.66 -6.52
C LYS A 189 7.68 -16.46 -6.18
N TYR A 190 8.28 -15.28 -5.99
CA TYR A 190 7.53 -14.04 -5.76
C TYR A 190 7.04 -13.42 -7.07
N VAL A 191 7.70 -13.71 -8.22
CA VAL A 191 7.31 -13.23 -9.56
C VAL A 191 6.48 -14.24 -10.32
N GLN A 192 6.76 -15.54 -10.25
CA GLN A 192 5.91 -16.56 -10.89
C GLN A 192 4.48 -16.57 -10.34
N LYS A 193 4.30 -16.12 -9.08
CA LYS A 193 2.97 -15.91 -8.50
C LYS A 193 2.24 -14.71 -9.11
N LEU A 194 2.95 -13.66 -9.53
CA LEU A 194 2.37 -12.52 -10.25
C LEU A 194 1.75 -12.96 -11.58
N ASP A 195 2.46 -13.81 -12.33
CA ASP A 195 1.96 -14.33 -13.61
C ASP A 195 0.75 -15.26 -13.40
N SER A 196 0.73 -16.05 -12.31
CA SER A 196 -0.44 -16.89 -11.98
C SER A 196 -1.66 -16.09 -11.53
N ASP A 197 -1.48 -14.90 -10.95
CA ASP A 197 -2.60 -14.00 -10.65
C ASP A 197 -3.22 -13.42 -11.94
N TYR A 198 -2.43 -13.31 -13.02
CA TYR A 198 -2.90 -12.88 -14.33
C TYR A 198 -3.61 -14.00 -15.12
N GLU A 199 -3.13 -15.26 -15.00
CA GLU A 199 -3.81 -16.42 -15.59
C GLU A 199 -5.01 -16.92 -14.77
N SER A 200 -5.01 -16.74 -13.44
CA SER A 200 -6.16 -17.09 -12.60
C SER A 200 -7.28 -16.05 -12.64
N SER A 201 -7.01 -14.85 -13.17
CA SER A 201 -8.09 -13.94 -13.51
C SER A 201 -8.72 -14.35 -14.84
N GLU A 202 -9.52 -15.42 -14.82
CA GLU A 202 -10.78 -15.25 -15.53
C GLU A 202 -11.45 -14.01 -14.92
N LEU A 203 -12.00 -13.12 -15.74
CA LEU A 203 -12.73 -11.90 -15.33
C LEU A 203 -13.88 -12.16 -14.32
N THR A 204 -14.13 -13.44 -13.99
CA THR A 204 -15.14 -14.00 -13.11
C THR A 204 -14.73 -14.07 -11.63
N ASP A 205 -13.43 -14.09 -11.29
CA ASP A 205 -12.94 -14.34 -9.91
C ASP A 205 -12.33 -13.12 -9.19
N LEU A 206 -12.52 -11.91 -9.73
CA LEU A 206 -12.29 -10.70 -8.92
C LEU A 206 -13.32 -10.70 -7.77
N PRO A 207 -12.90 -10.61 -6.49
CA PRO A 207 -13.86 -10.37 -5.42
C PRO A 207 -14.56 -9.05 -5.75
N GLU A 208 -15.90 -9.09 -5.91
CA GLU A 208 -16.70 -7.87 -6.08
C GLU A 208 -16.23 -6.85 -5.05
N LEU A 209 -16.01 -5.61 -5.47
CA LEU A 209 -15.59 -4.48 -4.63
C LEU A 209 -16.55 -4.33 -3.44
N ASP A 210 -16.31 -5.10 -2.38
CA ASP A 210 -17.23 -5.31 -1.28
C ASP A 210 -16.99 -4.33 -0.13
N SER A 211 -16.53 -3.13 -0.45
CA SER A 211 -16.71 -1.98 0.44
C SER A 211 -17.91 -1.11 0.05
N TYR A 212 -18.45 -1.22 -1.17
CA TYR A 212 -19.70 -0.57 -1.59
C TYR A 212 -20.32 -1.24 -2.85
N SER A 213 -20.55 -2.56 -2.86
CA SER A 213 -21.28 -3.21 -3.96
C SER A 213 -22.78 -2.90 -3.85
N PHE A 214 -23.18 -1.76 -4.43
CA PHE A 214 -24.57 -1.47 -4.76
C PHE A 214 -25.10 -2.67 -5.57
N VAL A 215 -26.21 -3.30 -5.16
CA VAL A 215 -26.89 -4.32 -5.99
C VAL A 215 -26.98 -3.77 -7.41
N ARG A 216 -26.38 -4.46 -8.40
CA ARG A 216 -26.26 -3.94 -9.77
C ARG A 216 -27.60 -3.30 -10.20
N PRO A 217 -27.61 -2.09 -10.78
CA PRO A 217 -28.85 -1.33 -11.01
C PRO A 217 -29.98 -2.13 -11.67
N GLY A 218 -29.68 -3.02 -12.62
CA GLY A 218 -30.68 -3.90 -13.25
C GLY A 218 -31.28 -4.95 -12.30
N ARG A 219 -30.48 -5.52 -11.39
CA ARG A 219 -30.96 -6.44 -10.36
C ARG A 219 -31.78 -5.68 -9.31
N TRP A 220 -31.32 -4.50 -8.92
CA TRP A 220 -32.06 -3.60 -8.02
C TRP A 220 -33.45 -3.28 -8.58
N TRP A 221 -33.51 -2.89 -9.86
CA TRP A 221 -34.75 -2.65 -10.58
C TRP A 221 -35.67 -3.89 -10.60
N SER A 222 -35.10 -5.06 -10.88
CA SER A 222 -35.86 -6.32 -10.94
C SER A 222 -36.47 -6.71 -9.58
N VAL A 223 -35.74 -6.48 -8.48
CA VAL A 223 -36.24 -6.73 -7.12
C VAL A 223 -37.38 -5.77 -6.79
N LEU A 224 -37.21 -4.47 -7.03
CA LEU A 224 -38.27 -3.50 -6.79
C LEU A 224 -39.52 -3.76 -7.64
N ALA A 225 -39.34 -4.09 -8.92
CA ALA A 225 -40.44 -4.42 -9.82
C ALA A 225 -41.20 -5.67 -9.36
N ARG A 226 -40.48 -6.73 -8.95
CA ARG A 226 -41.09 -7.95 -8.38
C ARG A 226 -41.91 -7.63 -7.13
N ASP A 227 -41.37 -6.81 -6.25
CA ASP A 227 -42.00 -6.44 -4.98
C ASP A 227 -42.99 -5.26 -5.13
N LYS A 228 -43.40 -4.98 -6.38
CA LYS A 228 -44.41 -3.97 -6.74
C LYS A 228 -44.11 -2.57 -6.20
N TRP A 229 -42.83 -2.22 -6.11
CA TRP A 229 -42.35 -0.93 -5.61
C TRP A 229 -42.84 -0.62 -4.18
N LYS A 230 -42.93 -1.64 -3.35
CA LYS A 230 -43.37 -1.57 -1.96
C LYS A 230 -42.41 -2.27 -1.03
N CYS A 231 -42.33 -1.79 0.21
CA CYS A 231 -41.67 -2.50 1.29
C CYS A 231 -42.42 -3.80 1.58
N CYS A 232 -41.74 -4.93 1.47
CA CYS A 232 -42.24 -6.27 1.77
C CYS A 232 -42.75 -6.38 3.22
N SER A 233 -42.08 -5.71 4.16
CA SER A 233 -42.48 -5.72 5.58
C SER A 233 -43.73 -4.89 5.89
N CYS A 234 -43.80 -3.64 5.41
CA CYS A 234 -44.80 -2.67 5.87
C CYS A 234 -45.75 -2.16 4.78
N GLY A 235 -45.59 -2.60 3.53
CA GLY A 235 -46.44 -2.26 2.39
C GLY A 235 -46.30 -0.83 1.85
N ARG A 236 -45.55 0.05 2.53
CA ARG A 236 -45.30 1.44 2.11
C ARG A 236 -44.48 1.53 0.83
N SER A 237 -44.68 2.61 0.09
CA SER A 237 -44.06 2.89 -1.22
C SER A 237 -43.47 4.30 -1.27
N ALA A 238 -42.88 4.69 -2.40
CA ALA A 238 -42.42 6.06 -2.62
C ALA A 238 -43.52 7.13 -2.42
N LYS A 239 -44.81 6.77 -2.61
CA LYS A 239 -45.95 7.67 -2.35
C LYS A 239 -46.09 8.07 -0.87
N ASP A 240 -45.54 7.27 0.03
CA ASP A 240 -45.54 7.49 1.47
C ASP A 240 -44.30 8.28 1.94
N GLY A 241 -43.53 8.85 1.02
CA GLY A 241 -42.34 9.66 1.31
C GLY A 241 -41.13 8.87 1.82
N ILE A 242 -41.06 7.56 1.53
CA ILE A 242 -39.98 6.68 1.99
C ILE A 242 -39.04 6.25 0.85
N THR A 243 -37.78 6.01 1.19
CA THR A 243 -36.80 5.38 0.30
C THR A 243 -36.85 3.86 0.46
N LEU A 244 -36.91 3.16 -0.68
CA LEU A 244 -36.85 1.71 -0.76
C LEU A 244 -35.40 1.26 -1.02
N HIS A 245 -35.03 0.16 -0.38
CA HIS A 245 -33.73 -0.49 -0.49
C HIS A 245 -33.93 -1.95 -0.83
N VAL A 246 -32.94 -2.55 -1.50
CA VAL A 246 -32.85 -4.00 -1.64
C VAL A 246 -32.06 -4.53 -0.46
N ASP A 247 -32.64 -5.48 0.26
CA ASP A 247 -32.07 -6.14 1.43
C ASP A 247 -31.97 -7.66 1.19
N HIS A 248 -31.02 -8.30 1.86
CA HIS A 248 -30.87 -9.75 1.83
C HIS A 248 -31.75 -10.40 2.90
N ILE A 249 -32.62 -11.34 2.52
CA ILE A 249 -33.39 -12.20 3.43
C ILE A 249 -32.44 -12.84 4.44
N LYS A 250 -31.59 -13.76 4.02
CA LYS A 250 -30.44 -14.20 4.83
C LYS A 250 -29.37 -13.10 4.79
N PRO A 251 -28.99 -12.48 5.92
CA PRO A 251 -28.01 -11.40 5.92
C PRO A 251 -26.68 -11.82 5.29
N ARG A 252 -26.04 -10.93 4.53
CA ARG A 252 -24.73 -11.19 3.90
C ARG A 252 -23.66 -11.58 4.92
N SER A 253 -23.64 -10.94 6.09
CA SER A 253 -22.73 -11.26 7.21
C SER A 253 -22.88 -12.68 7.77
N LEU A 254 -23.97 -13.37 7.44
CA LEU A 254 -24.23 -14.78 7.80
C LEU A 254 -24.16 -15.70 6.57
N GLY A 255 -23.56 -15.24 5.46
CA GLY A 255 -23.41 -15.99 4.22
C GLY A 255 -24.69 -16.03 3.39
N GLY A 256 -25.41 -14.92 3.28
CA GLY A 256 -26.48 -14.72 2.31
C GLY A 256 -25.94 -14.35 0.92
N THR A 257 -26.54 -14.91 -0.14
CA THR A 257 -26.13 -14.68 -1.53
C THR A 257 -26.87 -13.50 -2.17
N ASP A 258 -26.35 -12.98 -3.27
CA ASP A 258 -27.00 -11.93 -4.08
C ASP A 258 -28.04 -12.50 -5.08
N ASP A 259 -28.42 -13.77 -4.93
CA ASP A 259 -29.43 -14.40 -5.77
C ASP A 259 -30.79 -13.73 -5.58
N MET A 260 -31.56 -13.58 -6.67
CA MET A 260 -32.91 -13.00 -6.62
C MET A 260 -33.80 -13.62 -5.53
N LYS A 261 -33.61 -14.91 -5.23
CA LYS A 261 -34.34 -15.63 -4.18
C LYS A 261 -34.04 -15.12 -2.78
N ASN A 262 -32.83 -14.62 -2.53
CA ASN A 262 -32.39 -14.08 -1.24
C ASN A 262 -32.57 -12.55 -1.14
N LEU A 263 -33.04 -11.87 -2.19
CA LEU A 263 -33.25 -10.42 -2.16
C LEU A 263 -34.72 -10.06 -1.95
N GLN A 264 -34.98 -8.99 -1.19
CA GLN A 264 -36.31 -8.42 -0.92
C GLN A 264 -36.25 -6.89 -0.83
N THR A 265 -37.38 -6.22 -1.05
CA THR A 265 -37.51 -4.76 -0.95
C THR A 265 -37.91 -4.35 0.46
N LEU A 266 -37.11 -3.52 1.13
CA LEU A 266 -37.44 -2.95 2.44
C LEU A 266 -37.27 -1.43 2.45
N CYS A 267 -38.12 -0.73 3.20
CA CYS A 267 -37.85 0.68 3.52
C CYS A 267 -36.70 0.79 4.53
N LEU A 268 -36.06 1.96 4.61
CA LEU A 268 -34.94 2.20 5.51
C LEU A 268 -35.21 1.74 6.95
N LYS A 269 -36.40 2.07 7.50
CA LYS A 269 -36.79 1.72 8.87
C LYS A 269 -36.91 0.20 9.08
N CYS A 270 -37.55 -0.50 8.15
CA CYS A 270 -37.70 -1.97 8.23
C CYS A 270 -36.36 -2.68 8.02
N ASN A 271 -35.52 -2.19 7.11
CA ASN A 271 -34.18 -2.73 6.86
C ASN A 271 -33.30 -2.62 8.11
N ILE A 272 -33.21 -1.42 8.71
CA ILE A 272 -32.46 -1.21 9.97
C ILE A 272 -33.02 -2.08 11.10
N GLY A 273 -34.35 -2.21 11.19
CA GLY A 273 -35.00 -3.06 12.19
C GLY A 273 -34.65 -4.53 12.06
N LYS A 274 -34.63 -5.05 10.83
CA LYS A 274 -34.24 -6.44 10.52
C LYS A 274 -32.76 -6.67 10.85
N SER A 275 -31.88 -5.79 10.38
CA SER A 275 -30.43 -5.89 10.57
C SER A 275 -29.90 -7.29 10.20
N ASN A 276 -28.85 -7.76 10.86
CA ASN A 276 -28.34 -9.13 10.74
C ASN A 276 -29.04 -10.13 11.69
N LYS A 277 -30.22 -9.79 12.22
CA LYS A 277 -30.87 -10.54 13.32
C LYS A 277 -31.99 -11.47 12.87
N ASP A 278 -32.50 -11.28 11.65
CA ASP A 278 -33.66 -12.01 11.14
C ASP A 278 -33.41 -12.38 9.66
N SER A 279 -33.94 -13.54 9.26
CA SER A 279 -33.88 -14.07 7.91
C SER A 279 -35.23 -14.47 7.32
N THR A 280 -36.30 -13.84 7.80
CA THR A 280 -37.67 -14.04 7.30
C THR A 280 -37.79 -13.49 5.88
N ASP A 281 -38.43 -14.29 5.02
CA ASP A 281 -38.85 -13.86 3.69
C ASP A 281 -40.16 -13.06 3.81
N LEU A 282 -40.09 -11.74 3.57
CA LEU A 282 -41.21 -10.83 3.82
C LEU A 282 -42.01 -10.50 2.55
N ARG A 283 -41.66 -11.11 1.41
CA ARG A 283 -42.20 -10.75 0.08
C ARG A 283 -43.63 -11.21 -0.15
#